data_AF-A0A7N2M998-F1
#
_entry.id   AF-A0A7N2M998-F1
#
_cell.length_a   1.000
_cell.length_b   1.000
_cell.length_c   1.000
_cell.angle_alpha   90.00
_cell.angle_beta   90.00
_cell.angle_gamma   90.00
#
_symmetry.space_group_name_H-M   'P 1'
#
loop_
_entity.id
_entity.type
_entity.pdbx_description
1 polymer ?
#
loop_
_entity_poly.entity_id
_entity_poly.type
_entity_poly.pdbx_seq_one_letter_code
_entity_poly.pdbx_strand_id
1 'polypeptide(L)'
;MDMEANSDDDVEGLREELAAMKLSRETKLCIRKPWSNALIIKLYGRAVGFNFLQSKLNLLWKPAWRIDYVALGKDFYSVRFSVKNDMDAVLKNGPWFIGGHFLSIRPWEPFFKPTCASVSSIAVRVRLHELLMELYEPEVLK
;
A
#
# COMPACT_ATOMS: atom_id res chain seq x y z
N MET A 1 27.14 -6.23 -10.31
CA MET A 1 26.05 -6.74 -11.18
C MET A 1 24.93 -5.74 -11.05
N ASP A 2 24.93 -4.80 -11.98
CA ASP A 2 23.97 -3.73 -12.13
C ASP A 2 22.66 -4.29 -12.69
N MET A 3 21.55 -3.95 -12.06
CA MET A 3 20.22 -3.89 -12.65
C MET A 3 19.27 -3.43 -11.55
N GLU A 4 18.66 -2.25 -11.71
CA GLU A 4 17.23 -2.03 -11.47
C GLU A 4 16.80 -0.68 -12.09
N ALA A 5 16.16 -0.84 -13.25
CA ALA A 5 15.11 -0.01 -13.84
C ALA A 5 15.31 1.52 -13.89
N ASN A 6 15.92 1.96 -14.99
CA ASN A 6 15.79 3.32 -15.51
C ASN A 6 14.38 3.48 -16.12
N SER A 7 13.39 3.83 -15.29
CA SER A 7 12.06 4.28 -15.74
C SER A 7 11.89 5.74 -15.34
N ASP A 8 12.61 6.62 -16.03
CA ASP A 8 12.23 8.02 -16.17
C ASP A 8 11.48 8.08 -17.50
N ASP A 9 10.22 7.65 -17.47
CA ASP A 9 9.35 7.70 -18.65
C ASP A 9 9.07 9.19 -18.92
N ASP A 10 9.70 9.69 -19.98
CA ASP A 10 9.52 11.03 -20.50
C ASP A 10 8.04 11.24 -20.85
N VAL A 11 7.46 12.34 -20.36
CA VAL A 11 6.11 12.74 -20.73
C VAL A 11 6.15 13.30 -22.16
N GLU A 12 6.12 12.39 -23.13
CA GLU A 12 5.92 12.71 -24.55
C GLU A 12 4.45 13.15 -24.74
N GLY A 13 4.21 14.45 -24.87
CA GLY A 13 2.89 15.00 -25.25
C GLY A 13 2.20 15.90 -24.22
N LEU A 14 2.91 16.88 -23.64
CA LEU A 14 2.24 18.00 -22.96
C LEU A 14 1.76 19.02 -24.00
N ARG A 15 0.46 19.29 -24.05
CA ARG A 15 -0.13 20.42 -24.80
C ARG A 15 0.62 21.71 -24.45
N GLU A 16 0.90 22.54 -25.45
CA GLU A 16 1.70 23.79 -25.39
C GLU A 16 1.30 24.80 -24.28
N GLU A 17 0.15 24.62 -23.64
CA GLU A 17 -0.33 25.48 -22.54
C GLU A 17 0.04 25.01 -21.12
N LEU A 18 0.67 23.84 -20.96
CA LEU A 18 1.10 23.35 -19.64
C LEU A 18 2.61 23.55 -19.46
N ALA A 19 2.99 24.42 -18.53
CA ALA A 19 4.38 24.55 -18.11
C ALA A 19 4.86 23.22 -17.52
N ALA A 20 5.65 22.49 -18.30
CA ALA A 20 6.28 21.24 -17.90
C ALA A 20 7.44 21.53 -16.94
N MET A 21 7.18 21.55 -15.63
CA MET A 21 8.26 21.62 -14.65
C MET A 21 8.91 20.24 -14.49
N LYS A 22 10.09 20.04 -15.10
CA LYS A 22 10.92 18.86 -14.87
C LYS A 22 11.54 18.97 -13.46
N LEU A 23 11.08 18.13 -12.53
CA LEU A 23 11.71 18.00 -11.22
C LEU A 23 12.94 17.09 -11.31
N SER A 24 14.05 17.50 -10.68
CA SER A 24 15.26 16.66 -10.59
C SER A 24 15.00 15.37 -9.82
N ARG A 25 15.84 14.35 -10.03
CA ARG A 25 15.75 13.07 -9.32
C ARG A 25 15.87 13.27 -7.80
N GLU A 26 16.80 14.11 -7.35
CA GLU A 26 17.02 14.44 -5.94
C GLU A 26 15.78 15.09 -5.34
N THR A 27 15.16 15.99 -6.09
CA THR A 27 13.91 16.67 -5.68
C THR A 27 12.76 15.68 -5.55
N LYS A 28 12.58 14.79 -6.54
CA LYS A 28 11.59 13.70 -6.50
C LYS A 28 11.82 12.79 -5.27
N LEU A 29 13.06 12.42 -4.97
CA LEU A 29 13.41 11.59 -3.81
C LEU A 29 13.15 12.30 -2.48
N CYS A 30 13.52 13.58 -2.36
CA CYS A 30 13.25 14.39 -1.16
C CYS A 30 11.75 14.50 -0.86
N ILE A 31 10.93 14.72 -1.90
CA ILE A 31 9.46 14.77 -1.76
C ILE A 31 8.89 13.42 -1.32
N ARG A 32 9.45 12.30 -1.82
CA ARG A 32 8.96 10.94 -1.55
C ARG A 32 9.47 10.35 -0.24
N LYS A 33 10.63 10.80 0.28
CA LYS A 33 11.27 10.26 1.48
C LYS A 33 10.33 10.18 2.70
N PRO A 34 9.47 11.17 3.00
CA PRO A 34 8.51 11.08 4.11
C PRO A 34 7.44 10.01 3.95
N TRP A 35 7.21 9.52 2.72
CA TRP A 35 6.18 8.54 2.38
C TRP A 35 6.75 7.11 2.27
N SER A 36 8.03 6.92 2.58
CA SER A 36 8.68 5.60 2.57
C SER A 36 8.04 4.59 3.54
N ASN A 37 7.45 5.07 4.63
CA ASN A 37 6.72 4.27 5.61
C ASN A 37 5.21 4.50 5.50
N ALA A 38 4.69 4.75 4.30
CA ALA A 38 3.28 4.96 4.06
C ALA A 38 2.66 3.83 3.24
N LEU A 39 1.40 3.53 3.55
CA LEU A 39 0.57 2.54 2.87
C LEU A 39 -0.70 3.21 2.36
N ILE A 40 -1.25 2.71 1.26
CA ILE A 40 -2.58 3.05 0.79
C ILE A 40 -3.50 1.88 1.12
N ILE A 41 -4.63 2.19 1.77
CA ILE A 41 -5.60 1.19 2.20
C ILE A 41 -6.99 1.48 1.66
N LYS A 42 -7.79 0.42 1.53
CA LYS A 42 -9.22 0.49 1.17
C LYS A 42 -9.98 -0.69 1.74
N LEU A 43 -11.11 -0.42 2.39
CA LEU A 43 -12.02 -1.46 2.87
C LEU A 43 -13.03 -1.81 1.78
N TYR A 44 -13.15 -3.09 1.43
CA TYR A 44 -14.03 -3.57 0.38
C TYR A 44 -15.33 -4.17 0.93
N GLY A 45 -16.45 -3.84 0.27
CA GLY A 45 -17.78 -4.39 0.58
C GLY A 45 -18.62 -3.56 1.54
N ARG A 46 -18.03 -2.58 2.25
CA ARG A 46 -18.77 -1.61 3.06
C ARG A 46 -17.99 -0.30 3.17
N ALA A 47 -18.67 0.81 2.91
CA ALA A 47 -18.17 2.13 3.26
C ALA A 47 -18.34 2.35 4.77
N VAL A 48 -17.27 2.84 5.42
CA VAL A 48 -17.26 3.12 6.86
C VAL A 48 -16.78 4.54 7.09
N GLY A 49 -17.24 5.16 8.18
CA GLY A 49 -16.77 6.49 8.57
C GLY A 49 -15.27 6.50 8.88
N PHE A 50 -14.59 7.60 8.54
CA PHE A 50 -13.14 7.75 8.71
C PHE A 50 -12.69 7.48 10.15
N ASN A 51 -13.33 8.09 11.13
CA ASN A 51 -12.99 7.92 12.54
C ASN A 51 -13.17 6.46 13.00
N PHE A 52 -14.24 5.79 12.55
CA PHE A 52 -14.47 4.38 12.86
C PHE A 52 -13.36 3.50 12.29
N LEU A 53 -12.95 3.75 11.04
CA LEU A 53 -11.85 3.03 10.40
C LEU A 53 -10.56 3.21 11.20
N GLN A 54 -10.18 4.45 11.53
CA GLN A 54 -8.98 4.73 12.32
C GLN A 54 -8.98 4.02 13.68
N SER A 55 -10.09 4.10 14.43
CA SER A 55 -10.21 3.44 15.72
C SER A 55 -10.08 1.92 15.61
N LYS A 56 -10.70 1.31 14.58
CA LYS A 56 -10.58 -0.13 14.34
C LYS A 56 -9.17 -0.54 13.93
N LEU A 57 -8.51 0.23 13.06
CA LEU A 57 -7.14 -0.04 12.64
C LEU A 57 -6.15 0.06 13.79
N ASN A 58 -6.26 1.08 14.65
CA ASN A 58 -5.41 1.20 15.83
C ASN A 58 -5.59 0.02 16.80
N LEU A 59 -6.82 -0.46 16.99
CA LEU A 59 -7.10 -1.65 17.82
C LEU A 59 -6.57 -2.94 17.18
N LEU A 60 -6.68 -3.06 15.86
CA LEU A 60 -6.33 -4.24 15.09
C LEU A 60 -4.80 -4.40 14.96
N TRP A 61 -4.12 -3.33 14.57
CA TRP A 61 -2.69 -3.32 14.32
C TRP A 61 -1.84 -3.09 15.56
N LYS A 62 -2.40 -2.46 16.60
CA LYS A 62 -1.71 -2.18 17.88
C LYS A 62 -0.30 -1.60 17.67
N PRO A 63 -0.17 -0.50 16.90
CA PRO A 63 1.14 0.05 16.58
C PRO A 63 1.85 0.52 17.85
N ALA A 64 3.18 0.41 17.86
CA ALA A 64 3.98 0.93 18.97
C ALA A 64 3.98 2.46 18.98
N TRP A 65 3.88 3.08 17.80
CA TRP A 65 3.89 4.54 17.64
C TRP A 65 2.64 5.08 16.94
N ARG A 66 2.53 6.41 16.90
CA ARG A 66 1.41 7.08 16.25
C ARG A 66 1.37 6.78 14.75
N ILE A 67 0.17 6.56 14.25
CA ILE A 67 -0.11 6.47 12.82
C ILE A 67 -0.90 7.71 12.41
N ASP A 68 -0.45 8.35 11.32
CA ASP A 68 -1.21 9.42 10.66
C ASP A 68 -2.08 8.82 9.56
N TYR A 69 -3.31 9.29 9.45
CA TYR A 69 -4.24 8.85 8.41
C TYR A 69 -4.71 10.05 7.60
N VAL A 70 -4.79 9.90 6.29
CA VAL A 70 -5.27 10.94 5.36
C VAL A 70 -6.25 10.31 4.38
N ALA A 71 -7.43 10.89 4.22
CA ALA A 71 -8.38 10.45 3.20
C ALA A 71 -7.90 10.86 1.81
N LEU A 72 -7.82 9.90 0.89
CA LEU A 72 -7.48 10.14 -0.53
C LEU A 72 -8.74 10.26 -1.41
N GLY A 73 -9.91 9.90 -0.88
CA GLY A 73 -11.18 9.87 -1.60
C GLY A 73 -11.50 8.49 -2.20
N LYS A 74 -12.76 8.28 -2.61
CA LYS A 74 -13.27 6.98 -3.12
C LYS A 74 -12.95 5.81 -2.17
N ASP A 75 -13.08 6.04 -0.87
CA ASP A 75 -12.80 5.10 0.21
C ASP A 75 -11.33 4.61 0.28
N PHE A 76 -10.42 5.34 -0.36
CA PHE A 76 -8.98 5.15 -0.17
C PHE A 76 -8.45 6.07 0.93
N TYR A 77 -7.50 5.56 1.69
CA TYR A 77 -6.83 6.28 2.76
C TYR A 77 -5.32 6.03 2.67
N SER A 78 -4.53 7.07 2.90
CA SER A 78 -3.09 6.96 3.15
C SER A 78 -2.86 6.80 4.64
N VAL A 79 -1.98 5.89 5.00
CA VAL A 79 -1.61 5.55 6.38
C VAL A 79 -0.11 5.72 6.47
N ARG A 80 0.36 6.66 7.28
CA ARG A 80 1.80 6.91 7.46
C ARG A 80 2.22 6.50 8.86
N PHE A 81 3.18 5.58 8.92
CA PHE A 81 3.74 5.07 10.16
C PHE A 81 4.95 5.93 10.57
N SER A 82 5.05 6.26 11.86
CA SER A 82 6.24 6.93 12.39
C SER A 82 7.49 6.04 12.30
N VAL A 83 7.32 4.72 12.46
CA VAL A 83 8.43 3.75 12.47
C VAL A 83 8.16 2.64 11.46
N LYS A 84 9.19 2.28 10.69
CA LYS A 84 9.12 1.23 9.67
C LYS A 84 8.69 -0.13 10.25
N ASN A 85 9.11 -0.44 11.47
CA ASN A 85 8.78 -1.71 12.13
C ASN A 85 7.25 -1.92 12.29
N ASP A 86 6.49 -0.86 12.59
CA ASP A 86 5.03 -0.95 12.68
C ASP A 86 4.41 -1.23 11.29
N MET A 87 4.90 -0.56 10.25
CA MET A 87 4.48 -0.81 8.86
C MET A 87 4.78 -2.26 8.44
N ASP A 88 5.99 -2.74 8.72
CA ASP A 88 6.41 -4.10 8.37
C ASP A 88 5.59 -5.15 9.15
N ALA A 89 5.25 -4.88 10.41
CA ALA A 89 4.38 -5.74 11.20
C ALA A 89 2.97 -5.81 10.61
N VAL A 90 2.41 -4.68 10.17
CA VAL A 90 1.11 -4.65 9.48
C VAL A 90 1.14 -5.48 8.21
N LEU A 91 2.18 -5.37 7.39
CA LEU A 91 2.29 -6.14 6.15
C LEU A 91 2.48 -7.64 6.41
N LYS A 92 3.31 -8.02 7.39
CA LYS A 92 3.62 -9.42 7.71
C LYS A 92 2.47 -10.18 8.38
N ASN A 93 1.66 -9.49 9.18
CA ASN A 93 0.59 -10.11 9.97
C ASN A 93 -0.78 -10.09 9.26
N GLY A 94 -0.87 -9.55 8.04
CA GLY A 94 -2.09 -9.62 7.22
C GLY A 94 -2.37 -11.04 6.68
N PRO A 95 -3.51 -11.27 6.00
CA PRO A 95 -4.51 -10.30 5.53
C PRO A 95 -5.42 -9.76 6.65
N TRP A 96 -5.90 -8.52 6.49
CA TRP A 96 -6.70 -7.84 7.51
C TRP A 96 -8.17 -7.72 7.11
N PHE A 97 -9.04 -7.82 8.12
CA PHE A 97 -10.48 -7.73 7.96
C PHE A 97 -11.08 -6.82 9.03
N ILE A 98 -12.08 -6.03 8.66
CA ILE A 98 -12.84 -5.18 9.57
C ILE A 98 -14.31 -5.51 9.41
N GLY A 99 -14.92 -6.14 10.42
CA GLY A 99 -16.34 -6.53 10.37
C GLY A 99 -16.66 -7.49 9.22
N GLY A 100 -15.76 -8.43 8.92
CA GLY A 100 -15.91 -9.39 7.81
C GLY A 100 -15.57 -8.84 6.43
N HIS A 101 -15.27 -7.54 6.32
CA HIS A 101 -14.89 -6.89 5.07
C HIS A 101 -13.36 -6.86 4.91
N PHE A 102 -12.87 -7.22 3.72
CA PHE A 102 -11.44 -7.27 3.43
C PHE A 102 -10.83 -5.86 3.35
N LEU A 103 -9.69 -5.67 4.03
CA LEU A 103 -8.90 -4.46 3.95
C LEU A 103 -7.74 -4.66 2.98
N SER A 104 -7.85 -4.04 1.80
CA SER A 104 -6.73 -3.95 0.86
C SER A 104 -5.65 -3.05 1.42
N ILE A 105 -4.39 -3.46 1.28
CA ILE A 105 -3.20 -2.70 1.68
C ILE A 105 -2.20 -2.77 0.52
N ARG A 106 -1.62 -1.63 0.16
CA ARG A 106 -0.49 -1.54 -0.79
C ARG A 106 0.52 -0.49 -0.33
N PRO A 107 1.80 -0.60 -0.70
CA PRO A 107 2.76 0.49 -0.50
C PRO A 107 2.25 1.79 -1.12
N TRP A 108 2.59 2.92 -0.50
CA TRP A 108 2.29 4.22 -1.07
C TRP A 108 3.02 4.42 -2.41
N GLU A 109 2.32 4.97 -3.39
CA GLU A 109 2.86 5.26 -4.71
C GLU A 109 2.61 6.72 -5.11
N PRO A 110 3.55 7.37 -5.81
CA PRO A 110 3.38 8.74 -6.27
C PRO A 110 2.27 8.82 -7.34
N PHE A 111 1.58 9.96 -7.39
CA PHE A 111 0.52 10.22 -8.38
C PHE A 111 -0.65 9.23 -8.32
N PHE A 112 -0.89 8.61 -7.16
CA PHE A 112 -2.04 7.73 -6.95
C PHE A 112 -3.35 8.43 -7.30
N LYS A 113 -4.13 7.82 -8.21
CA LYS A 113 -5.45 8.29 -8.63
C LYS A 113 -6.54 7.34 -8.13
N PRO A 114 -7.29 7.68 -7.07
CA PRO A 114 -8.34 6.83 -6.50
C PRO A 114 -9.41 6.39 -7.50
N THR A 115 -9.66 7.18 -8.55
CA THR A 115 -10.64 6.89 -9.60
C THR A 115 -10.18 5.82 -10.59
N CYS A 116 -8.88 5.66 -10.78
CA CYS A 116 -8.29 4.65 -11.66
C CYS A 116 -7.86 3.40 -10.89
N ALA A 117 -7.78 3.49 -9.56
CA ALA A 117 -7.32 2.41 -8.71
C ALA A 117 -8.38 1.32 -8.53
N SER A 118 -8.08 0.13 -9.02
CA SER A 118 -8.80 -1.11 -8.71
C SER A 118 -7.92 -2.07 -7.91
N VAL A 119 -8.56 -3.05 -7.27
CA VAL A 119 -7.86 -4.21 -6.69
C VAL A 119 -8.18 -5.38 -7.60
N SER A 120 -7.21 -5.78 -8.42
CA SER A 120 -7.33 -6.90 -9.36
C SER A 120 -6.89 -8.22 -8.74
N SER A 121 -6.08 -8.20 -7.69
CA SER A 121 -5.56 -9.39 -7.00
C SER A 121 -5.49 -9.17 -5.49
N ILE A 122 -5.71 -10.25 -4.74
CA ILE A 122 -5.63 -10.25 -3.27
C ILE A 122 -4.69 -11.38 -2.86
N ALA A 123 -3.62 -11.04 -2.13
CA ALA A 123 -2.76 -12.03 -1.50
C ALA A 123 -3.48 -12.61 -0.28
N VAL A 124 -3.84 -13.90 -0.33
CA VAL A 124 -4.47 -14.63 0.77
C VAL A 124 -3.49 -15.69 1.28
N ARG A 125 -3.27 -15.73 2.60
CA ARG A 125 -2.46 -16.77 3.23
C ARG A 125 -3.32 -18.00 3.47
N VAL A 126 -3.16 -19.02 2.64
CA VAL A 126 -3.87 -20.30 2.76
C VAL A 126 -3.06 -21.25 3.65
N ARG A 127 -3.72 -21.98 4.56
CA ARG A 127 -3.12 -23.09 5.30
C ARG A 127 -3.64 -24.40 4.72
N LEU A 128 -2.78 -25.14 4.04
CA LEU A 128 -3.08 -26.49 3.56
C LEU A 128 -2.88 -27.46 4.72
N HIS A 129 -3.96 -28.09 5.19
CA HIS A 129 -3.88 -29.15 6.18
C HIS A 129 -3.70 -30.47 5.41
N GLU A 130 -2.79 -31.35 5.87
CA GLU A 130 -2.47 -32.64 5.24
C GLU A 130 -1.69 -32.57 3.92
N LEU A 131 -0.89 -31.52 3.70
CA LEU A 131 0.08 -31.53 2.60
C LEU A 131 1.10 -32.65 2.84
N LEU A 132 1.12 -33.66 1.96
CA LEU A 132 2.12 -34.72 1.99
C LEU A 132 3.53 -34.10 1.98
N MET A 133 4.44 -34.62 2.80
CA MET A 133 5.79 -34.06 2.98
C MET A 133 6.54 -33.87 1.66
N GLU A 134 6.29 -34.74 0.69
CA GLU A 134 6.87 -34.72 -0.67
C GLU A 134 6.48 -33.47 -1.48
N LEU A 135 5.40 -32.78 -1.12
CA LEU A 135 4.92 -31.56 -1.78
C LEU A 135 5.38 -30.28 -1.07
N TYR A 136 6.21 -30.40 -0.03
CA TYR A 136 6.80 -29.27 0.70
C TYR A 136 8.10 -28.77 0.03
N GLU A 137 8.20 -28.86 -1.29
CA GLU A 137 9.34 -28.33 -2.04
C GLU A 137 9.11 -26.84 -2.36
N PRO A 138 10.03 -25.92 -2.02
CA PRO A 138 9.84 -24.47 -2.23
C PRO A 138 9.60 -24.07 -3.68
N GLU A 139 10.03 -24.88 -4.64
CA GLU A 139 9.82 -24.64 -6.07
C GLU A 139 8.39 -24.98 -6.52
N VAL A 140 7.71 -25.90 -5.81
CA VAL A 140 6.32 -26.30 -6.09
C VAL A 140 5.32 -25.35 -5.43
N LEU A 141 5.72 -24.65 -4.37
CA LEU A 141 4.89 -23.73 -3.57
C LEU A 141 4.98 -22.25 -4.00
N LYS A 142 5.53 -21.96 -5.19
CA LYS A 142 5.71 -20.60 -5.74
C LYS A 142 4.48 -20.09 -6.50
#